data_AF-H0SDX6-F1
#
_entry.id   AF-H0SDX6-F1
#
_cell.length_a   1.000
_cell.length_b   1.000
_cell.length_c   1.000
_cell.angle_alpha   90.00
_cell.angle_beta   90.00
_cell.angle_gamma   90.00
#
_symmetry.space_group_name_H-M   'P 1'
#
loop_
_entity.id
_entity.type
_entity.pdbx_description
1 polymer ?
#
loop_
_entity_poly.entity_id
_entity_poly.type
_entity_poly.pdbx_seq_one_letter_code
_entity_poly.pdbx_strand_id
1 'polypeptide(L)' 'MGLAQYAIVAVGDHYSVLHDGNTHGDYATREAAFESAVAAATLALKQGHEVHVSVPGNDPERSNN' A
#
# COMPACT_ATOMS: atom_id res chain seq x y z
N MET A 1 -15.06 15.68 -3.34
CA MET A 1 -14.07 14.91 -4.11
C MET A 1 -13.20 14.18 -3.10
N GLY A 2 -13.36 12.87 -2.95
CA GLY A 2 -12.67 12.07 -1.92
C GLY A 2 -11.25 11.68 -2.33
N LEU A 3 -10.33 11.63 -1.35
CA LEU A 3 -8.96 11.15 -1.52
C LEU A 3 -8.90 9.69 -1.07
N ALA A 4 -8.47 8.80 -1.96
CA ALA A 4 -8.22 7.40 -1.62
C ALA A 4 -6.71 7.17 -1.45
N GLN A 5 -6.30 6.97 -0.20
CA GLN A 5 -4.90 6.71 0.14
C GLN A 5 -4.69 5.23 0.36
N TYR A 6 -3.65 4.68 -0.28
CA TYR A 6 -3.21 3.31 -0.12
C TYR A 6 -1.73 3.33 0.24
N ALA A 7 -1.36 2.75 1.37
CA ALA A 7 0.03 2.62 1.79
C ALA A 7 0.35 1.14 2.00
N ILE A 8 1.44 0.65 1.43
CA ILE A 8 1.93 -0.69 1.77
C ILE A 8 2.71 -0.59 3.08
N VAL A 9 2.39 -1.44 4.04
CA VAL A 9 3.09 -1.53 5.32
C VAL A 9 3.70 -2.91 5.45
N ALA A 10 4.97 -2.97 5.88
CA ALA A 10 5.61 -4.22 6.26
C ALA A 10 5.21 -4.55 7.71
N VAL A 11 4.64 -5.72 7.92
CA VAL A 11 4.23 -6.24 9.21
C VAL A 11 5.03 -7.52 9.45
N GLY A 12 6.15 -7.41 10.16
CA GLY A 12 7.09 -8.55 10.30
C GLY A 12 7.64 -9.03 8.96
N ASP A 13 7.38 -10.29 8.62
CA ASP A 13 7.80 -10.94 7.36
C ASP A 13 6.79 -10.83 6.21
N HIS A 14 5.64 -10.19 6.44
CA HIS A 14 4.58 -10.03 5.45
C HIS A 14 4.29 -8.54 5.17
N TYR A 15 3.56 -8.30 4.09
CA TYR A 15 3.14 -6.98 3.64
C TYR A 15 1.62 -6.89 3.69
N SER A 16 1.10 -5.75 4.08
CA SER A 16 -0.33 -5.45 4.09
C SER A 16 -0.61 -4.10 3.48
N VAL A 17 -1.82 -3.91 2.95
CA VAL A 17 -2.26 -2.65 2.36
C VAL A 17 -3.07 -1.87 3.38
N LEU A 18 -2.52 -0.76 3.87
CA LEU A 18 -3.23 0.20 4.71
C LEU A 18 -4.12 1.10 3.84
N HIS A 19 -5.41 1.10 4.12
CA HIS A 19 -6.40 1.97 3.52
C HIS A 19 -7.38 2.45 4.60
N ASP A 20 -7.59 3.76 4.70
CA ASP A 20 -8.53 4.37 5.67
C ASP A 20 -8.29 3.93 7.13
N GLY A 21 -7.02 3.76 7.51
CA GLY A 21 -6.63 3.30 8.85
C GLY A 21 -6.76 1.80 9.09
N ASN A 22 -7.23 1.02 8.11
CA ASN A 22 -7.37 -0.43 8.21
C ASN A 22 -6.36 -1.13 7.30
N THR A 23 -5.66 -2.13 7.82
CA THR A 23 -4.80 -3.01 7.03
C THR A 23 -5.62 -4.11 6.38
N HIS A 24 -5.43 -4.30 5.08
CA HIS A 24 -6.07 -5.32 4.28
C HIS A 24 -5.04 -6.22 3.60
N GLY A 25 -5.32 -7.52 3.63
CA GLY A 25 -4.50 -8.54 2.99
C GLY A 25 -3.22 -8.85 3.75
N ASP A 26 -2.79 -10.09 3.61
CA ASP A 26 -1.52 -10.60 4.10
C ASP A 26 -0.77 -11.15 2.89
N TYR A 27 0.30 -10.47 2.49
CA TYR A 27 1.04 -10.76 1.27
C TYR A 27 2.46 -11.17 1.62
N ALA A 28 2.89 -12.29 1.06
CA ALA A 28 4.26 -12.78 1.24
C ALA A 28 5.32 -11.89 0.59
N THR A 29 4.95 -11.13 -0.46
CA THR A 29 5.88 -10.24 -1.16
C THR A 29 5.32 -8.83 -1.27
N ARG A 30 6.23 -7.84 -1.27
CA ARG A 30 5.86 -6.43 -1.42
C ARG A 30 5.17 -6.15 -2.75
N GLU A 31 5.61 -6.84 -3.80
CA GLU A 31 5.08 -6.66 -5.16
C GLU A 31 3.64 -7.16 -5.25
N ALA A 32 3.31 -8.27 -4.59
CA ALA A 32 1.94 -8.78 -4.52
C ALA A 32 1.01 -7.83 -3.74
N ALA A 33 1.50 -7.24 -2.65
CA ALA A 33 0.77 -6.21 -1.90
C ALA A 33 0.55 -4.97 -2.76
N PHE A 34 1.57 -4.52 -3.50
CA PHE A 34 1.48 -3.37 -4.38
C PHE A 34 0.49 -3.60 -5.53
N GLU A 35 0.57 -4.74 -6.21
CA GLU A 35 -0.36 -5.07 -7.30
C GLU A 35 -1.81 -5.07 -6.81
N SER A 36 -2.06 -5.66 -5.63
CA SER A 36 -3.38 -5.66 -5.01
C SER A 36 -3.85 -4.24 -4.63
N ALA A 37 -2.97 -3.42 -4.08
CA ALA A 37 -3.27 -2.03 -3.77
C ALA A 37 -3.62 -1.22 -5.03
N VAL A 38 -2.85 -1.42 -6.12
CA VAL A 38 -3.08 -0.76 -7.41
C VAL A 38 -4.38 -1.20 -8.06
N ALA A 39 -4.72 -2.50 -7.96
CA ALA A 39 -6.00 -3.02 -8.42
C ALA A 39 -7.18 -2.34 -7.71
N ALA A 40 -7.12 -2.19 -6.38
CA ALA A 40 -8.12 -1.48 -5.60
C ALA A 40 -8.16 0.04 -5.92
N ALA A 41 -7.00 0.66 -6.04
CA ALA A 41 -6.83 2.05 -6.47
C ALA A 41 -7.47 2.34 -7.84
N THR A 42 -7.41 1.40 -8.79
CA THR A 42 -8.01 1.56 -10.13
C THR A 42 -9.54 1.71 -10.06
N LEU A 43 -10.18 1.09 -9.06
CA LEU A 43 -11.61 1.26 -8.81
C LEU A 43 -11.91 2.68 -8.29
N ALA A 44 -11.06 3.24 -7.44
CA ALA A 44 -11.19 4.62 -6.95
C ALA A 44 -10.95 5.63 -8.08
N LEU A 45 -9.96 5.38 -8.96
CA LEU A 45 -9.71 6.18 -10.16
C LEU A 45 -10.92 6.23 -11.09
N LYS A 46 -11.58 5.08 -11.35
CA LYS A 46 -12.80 5.01 -12.18
C LYS A 46 -13.94 5.88 -11.65
N GLN A 47 -13.99 6.10 -10.34
CA GLN A 47 -15.01 6.91 -9.69
C GLN A 47 -14.65 8.40 -9.65
N GLY A 48 -13.50 8.79 -10.22
CA GLY A 48 -13.03 10.18 -10.23
C GLY A 48 -12.41 10.64 -8.92
N HIS A 49 -11.99 9.71 -8.07
CA HIS A 49 -11.27 10.02 -6.84
C HIS A 49 -9.78 10.25 -7.12
N GLU A 50 -9.17 11.13 -6.33
CA GLU A 50 -7.72 11.26 -6.29
C GLU A 50 -7.14 10.04 -5.57
N VAL A 51 -6.08 9.45 -6.13
CA VAL A 51 -5.51 8.21 -5.62
C VAL A 51 -4.02 8.36 -5.38
N HIS A 52 -3.59 8.12 -4.15
CA HIS A 52 -2.19 8.09 -3.77
C HIS A 52 -1.82 6.68 -3.34
N VAL A 53 -0.80 6.11 -3.97
CA VAL A 53 -0.22 4.81 -3.60
C VAL A 53 1.21 5.03 -3.15
N SER A 54 1.53 4.66 -1.92
CA SER A 54 2.88 4.79 -1.35
C SER A 54 3.46 3.43 -1.00
N VAL A 55 4.68 3.18 -1.47
CA VAL A 55 5.41 1.94 -1.21
C VAL A 55 6.64 2.29 -0.37
N PRO A 56 6.89 1.61 0.76
CA PRO A 56 8.12 1.81 1.50
C PRO A 56 9.28 1.37 0.61
N GLY A 57 10.29 2.23 0.49
CA GLY A 57 11.55 1.86 -0.12
C GLY A 57 12.16 0.69 0.64
N ASN A 58 12.88 -0.19 -0.06
CA ASN A 58 13.89 -0.98 0.63
C ASN A 58 14.98 0.02 0.98
N ASP A 59 14.89 0.66 2.12
CA ASP A 59 16.02 1.35 2.72
C ASP A 59 16.87 0.27 3.38
N PRO A 60 18.00 -0.16 2.78
CA PRO A 60 18.98 -0.96 3.50
C PRO A 60 19.61 -0.17 4.69
N GLU A 61 19.30 1.13 4.83
CA GLU A 61 19.90 2.04 5.81
C GLU A 61 19.05 2.35 7.05
N ARG A 62 18.01 1.56 7.37
CA ARG A 62 17.43 1.59 8.74
C ARG A 62 18.00 0.53 9.69
N SER A 63 19.21 0.06 9.38
CA SER A 63 20.14 -0.47 10.37
C SER A 63 21.29 0.53 10.46
N ASN A 64 21.38 1.25 11.60
CA ASN A 64 22.52 2.05 12.08
C ASN A 64 22.43 3.59 11.94
N ASN A 65 21.75 4.23 12.92
CA ASN A 65 22.31 5.24 13.86
C ASN A 65 21.23 6.22 14.36
#